data_AF-A0A1W1XPC6-F1
#
_entry.id   AF-A0A1W1XPC6-F1
#
_cell.length_a   1.000
_cell.length_b   1.000
_cell.length_c   1.000
_cell.angle_alpha   90.00
_cell.angle_beta   90.00
_cell.angle_gamma   90.00
#
_symmetry.space_group_name_H-M   'P 1'
#
loop_
_entity.id
_entity.type
_entity.pdbx_description
1 polymer ?
#
loop_
_entity_poly.entity_id
_entity_poly.type
_entity_poly.pdbx_seq_one_letter_code
_entity_poly.pdbx_strand_id
1 'polypeptide(L)'
;MIKNYMEEVVDKVLIEVLNDYKDSCHCAMCIDDIKAMALNRLPPQYICTEKGLLYTKSNELMTQFKTDIIKEVIMAIEIVTKNPRHEHSHNIIA
;
A
#
# COMPACT_ATOMS: atom_id res chain seq x y z
N MET A 1 -14.54 -1.59 -16.93
CA MET A 1 -13.06 -1.43 -16.88
C MET A 1 -12.52 -2.39 -15.83
N ILE A 2 -11.47 -3.14 -16.13
CA ILE A 2 -10.83 -4.04 -15.16
C ILE A 2 -9.92 -3.22 -14.23
N LYS A 3 -9.90 -3.52 -12.93
CA LYS A 3 -8.99 -2.89 -11.95
C LYS A 3 -8.59 -3.89 -10.88
N ASN A 4 -7.38 -3.75 -10.33
CA ASN A 4 -6.94 -4.54 -9.18
C ASN A 4 -7.46 -3.87 -7.89
N TYR A 5 -8.41 -4.51 -7.22
CA TYR A 5 -8.98 -3.99 -5.99
C TYR A 5 -7.93 -3.81 -4.87
N MET A 6 -6.85 -4.58 -4.90
CA MET A 6 -5.77 -4.46 -3.90
C MET A 6 -5.11 -3.08 -3.92
N GLU A 7 -5.11 -2.37 -5.05
CA GLU A 7 -4.57 -1.00 -5.12
C GLU A 7 -5.31 -0.05 -4.17
N GLU A 8 -6.65 -0.11 -4.14
CA GLU A 8 -7.47 0.72 -3.26
C GLU A 8 -7.31 0.35 -1.78
N VAL A 9 -7.10 -0.94 -1.49
CA VAL A 9 -6.95 -1.40 -0.11
C VAL A 9 -5.58 -1.03 0.44
N VAL A 10 -4.53 -1.22 -0.38
CA VAL A 10 -3.17 -0.82 -0.03
C VAL A 10 -3.11 0.69 0.21
N ASP A 11 -3.78 1.51 -0.60
CA ASP A 11 -3.83 2.97 -0.39
C ASP A 11 -4.40 3.35 0.97
N LYS A 12 -5.51 2.73 1.38
CA LYS A 12 -6.15 3.01 2.68
C LYS A 12 -5.25 2.58 3.83
N VAL A 13 -4.71 1.37 3.78
CA VAL A 13 -3.83 0.84 4.83
C VAL A 13 -2.54 1.63 4.92
N LEU A 14 -1.97 2.05 3.79
CA LEU A 14 -0.75 2.85 3.77
C LEU A 14 -0.93 4.18 4.49
N ILE A 15 -2.04 4.88 4.27
CA ILE A 15 -2.36 6.13 4.98
C ILE A 15 -2.50 5.88 6.48
N GLU A 16 -3.17 4.78 6.88
CA GLU A 16 -3.31 4.42 8.30
C GLU A 16 -1.95 4.17 8.95
N VAL A 17 -1.07 3.39 8.31
CA VAL A 17 0.23 2.98 8.84
C VAL A 17 1.26 4.11 8.82
N LEU A 18 1.31 4.93 7.76
CA LEU A 18 2.32 6.01 7.64
C LEU A 18 2.24 7.04 8.76
N ASN A 19 1.07 7.24 9.37
CA ASN A 19 0.91 8.13 10.52
C ASN A 19 1.79 7.72 11.71
N ASP A 20 2.13 6.44 11.83
CA ASP A 20 2.97 5.90 12.89
C ASP A 20 4.48 5.93 12.54
N TYR A 21 4.83 6.16 11.27
CA TYR A 21 6.21 6.15 10.76
C TYR A 21 6.73 7.56 10.45
N LYS A 22 7.02 8.34 11.51
CA LYS A 22 7.45 9.75 11.40
C LYS A 22 8.77 9.98 10.65
N ASP A 23 9.65 8.98 10.64
CA ASP A 23 10.96 9.07 9.98
C ASP A 23 10.91 8.67 8.49
N SER A 24 9.75 8.26 7.99
CA SER A 24 9.57 7.88 6.58
C SER A 24 9.31 9.10 5.68
N CYS A 25 9.84 9.07 4.46
CA CYS A 25 9.54 10.10 3.46
C CYS A 25 8.17 9.86 2.82
N HIS A 26 7.36 10.92 2.71
CA HIS A 26 6.01 10.87 2.14
C HIS A 26 5.93 11.51 0.75
N CYS A 27 7.05 11.69 0.05
CA CYS A 27 7.04 12.19 -1.32
C CYS A 27 6.36 11.17 -2.26
N ALA A 28 5.83 11.65 -3.39
CA ALA A 28 5.11 10.81 -4.34
C ALA A 28 5.94 9.59 -4.79
N MET A 29 7.26 9.76 -5.00
CA MET A 29 8.14 8.64 -5.36
C MET A 29 8.21 7.56 -4.29
N CYS A 30 8.38 7.93 -3.01
CA CYS A 30 8.41 6.96 -1.92
C CYS A 30 7.07 6.25 -1.75
N ILE A 31 5.97 6.99 -1.86
CA ILE A 31 4.61 6.42 -1.79
C ILE A 31 4.41 5.40 -2.92
N ASP A 32 4.78 5.74 -4.15
CA ASP A 32 4.67 4.84 -5.30
C ASP A 32 5.57 3.61 -5.15
N ASP A 33 6.81 3.77 -4.67
CA ASP A 33 7.72 2.65 -4.40
C ASP A 33 7.15 1.71 -3.32
N ILE A 34 6.60 2.26 -2.23
CA ILE A 34 5.99 1.48 -1.15
C ILE A 34 4.78 0.69 -1.68
N LYS A 35 3.89 1.35 -2.42
CA LYS A 35 2.71 0.72 -3.03
C LYS A 35 3.12 -0.40 -3.98
N ALA A 36 4.07 -0.14 -4.88
CA ALA A 36 4.54 -1.12 -5.84
C ALA A 36 5.16 -2.34 -5.16
N MET A 37 6.01 -2.12 -4.14
CA MET A 37 6.62 -3.21 -3.37
C MET A 37 5.58 -4.06 -2.65
N ALA A 38 4.59 -3.44 -2.00
CA ALA A 38 3.52 -4.15 -1.32
C ALA A 38 2.64 -4.94 -2.32
N LEU A 39 2.18 -4.29 -3.39
CA LEU A 39 1.30 -4.91 -4.39
C LEU A 39 1.96 -6.09 -5.11
N ASN A 40 3.26 -6.04 -5.38
CA ASN A 40 4.01 -7.14 -6.00
C ASN A 40 4.08 -8.40 -5.12
N ARG A 41 3.80 -8.29 -3.82
CA ARG A 41 3.82 -9.41 -2.87
C ARG A 41 2.42 -9.87 -2.45
N LEU A 42 1.39 -9.16 -2.87
CA LEU A 42 0.01 -9.47 -2.57
C LEU A 42 -0.65 -10.17 -3.77
N PRO A 43 -1.53 -11.15 -3.55
CA PRO A 43 -2.29 -11.75 -4.63
C PRO A 43 -3.22 -10.69 -5.26
N PRO A 44 -3.13 -10.43 -6.58
CA PRO A 44 -3.96 -9.42 -7.21
C PRO A 44 -5.43 -9.85 -7.22
N GLN A 45 -6.34 -8.89 -7.05
CA GLN A 45 -7.79 -9.12 -7.04
C GLN A 45 -8.44 -8.28 -8.12
N TYR A 46 -8.45 -8.81 -9.34
CA TYR A 46 -9.04 -8.09 -10.48
C TYR A 46 -10.56 -8.18 -10.49
N ILE A 47 -11.20 -7.01 -10.57
CA ILE A 47 -12.65 -6.89 -10.66
C ILE A 47 -13.04 -6.02 -11.86
N CYS A 48 -14.20 -6.30 -12.44
CA CYS A 48 -14.77 -5.54 -13.56
C CYS A 48 -16.04 -4.75 -13.17
N THR A 49 -16.61 -5.00 -11.97
CA THR A 49 -17.81 -4.33 -11.44
C THR A 49 -17.74 -4.20 -9.91
N GLU A 50 -18.45 -3.22 -9.34
CA GLU A 50 -18.62 -3.08 -7.88
C GLU A 50 -19.38 -4.25 -7.25
N LYS A 51 -20.25 -4.94 -7.99
CA LYS A 51 -20.92 -6.16 -7.48
C LYS A 51 -19.94 -7.31 -7.28
N GLY A 52 -18.92 -7.43 -8.14
CA GLY A 52 -17.84 -8.40 -7.96
C GLY A 52 -17.11 -8.22 -6.63
N LEU A 53 -17.03 -6.98 -6.14
CA LEU A 53 -16.42 -6.64 -4.86
C LEU A 53 -17.17 -7.22 -3.66
N LEU A 54 -18.49 -7.38 -3.73
CA LEU A 54 -19.28 -7.93 -2.63
C LEU A 54 -19.11 -9.45 -2.50
N TYR A 55 -18.88 -10.15 -3.61
CA TYR A 55 -18.65 -11.60 -3.61
C TYR A 55 -17.28 -11.99 -3.05
N THR A 56 -16.27 -11.13 -3.17
CA THR A 56 -14.92 -11.36 -2.62
C THR A 56 -14.86 -11.24 -1.08
N LYS A 57 -15.91 -10.72 -0.44
CA LYS A 57 -15.96 -10.36 0.99
C LYS A 57 -16.47 -11.49 1.90
N SER A 58 -15.80 -12.64 1.94
CA SER A 58 -15.93 -13.48 3.15
C SER A 58 -15.19 -12.79 4.30
N ASN A 59 -15.81 -12.66 5.48
CA ASN A 59 -15.24 -11.92 6.62
C ASN A 59 -13.87 -12.45 7.08
N GLU A 60 -13.68 -13.77 7.04
CA GLU A 60 -12.42 -14.42 7.42
C GLU A 60 -11.31 -14.12 6.40
N LEU A 61 -11.63 -14.26 5.11
CA LEU A 61 -10.72 -13.94 4.01
C LEU A 61 -10.34 -12.45 4.00
N MET A 62 -11.29 -11.56 4.30
CA MET A 62 -11.01 -10.12 4.47
C MET A 62 -10.07 -9.83 5.63
N THR A 63 -10.21 -10.55 6.75
CA THR A 63 -9.37 -10.34 7.94
C THR A 63 -7.93 -10.81 7.68
N GLN A 64 -7.78 -11.95 7.01
CA GLN A 64 -6.47 -12.45 6.54
C GLN A 64 -5.84 -11.47 5.56
N PHE A 65 -6.59 -11.03 4.53
CA PHE A 65 -6.11 -10.03 3.59
C PHE A 65 -5.65 -8.75 4.29
N LYS A 66 -6.42 -8.23 5.24
CA LYS A 66 -6.03 -7.01 5.97
C LYS A 66 -4.70 -7.22 6.71
N THR A 67 -4.50 -8.38 7.32
CA THR A 67 -3.27 -8.71 8.06
C THR A 67 -2.07 -8.78 7.13
N ASP A 68 -2.20 -9.48 6.01
CA ASP A 68 -1.13 -9.59 5.00
C ASP A 68 -0.80 -8.24 4.37
N ILE A 69 -1.82 -7.42 4.07
CA ILE A 69 -1.62 -6.07 3.51
C ILE A 69 -0.85 -5.20 4.50
N ILE A 70 -1.25 -5.16 5.77
CA ILE A 70 -0.54 -4.37 6.80
C ILE A 70 0.92 -4.80 6.88
N LYS A 71 1.16 -6.12 6.94
CA LYS A 71 2.52 -6.68 7.01
C LYS A 71 3.37 -6.24 5.80
N GLU A 72 2.87 -6.43 4.58
CA GLU A 72 3.65 -6.10 3.38
C GLU A 72 3.83 -4.60 3.19
N VAL A 73 2.86 -3.77 3.62
CA VAL A 73 2.99 -2.30 3.67
C VAL A 73 4.09 -1.90 4.66
N ILE A 74 4.11 -2.43 5.88
CA ILE A 74 5.14 -2.16 6.88
C ILE A 74 6.53 -2.53 6.32
N MET A 75 6.66 -3.73 5.74
CA MET A 75 7.93 -4.17 5.16
C MET A 75 8.39 -3.24 4.03
N ALA A 76 7.47 -2.79 3.17
CA ALA A 76 7.79 -1.86 2.10
C ALA A 76 8.22 -0.48 2.63
N ILE A 77 7.52 0.06 3.64
CA ILE A 77 7.91 1.31 4.32
C ILE A 77 9.34 1.20 4.86
N GLU A 78 9.67 0.11 5.56
CA GLU A 78 11.02 -0.07 6.12
C GLU A 78 12.11 -0.13 5.04
N ILE A 79 11.85 -0.82 3.93
CA ILE A 79 12.81 -0.96 2.83
C ILE A 79 13.04 0.39 2.15
N VAL A 80 11.96 1.10 1.81
CA VAL A 80 12.02 2.40 1.11
C VAL A 80 12.60 3.48 2.02
N THR A 81 12.27 3.47 3.31
CA THR A 81 12.85 4.43 4.28
C THR A 81 14.37 4.24 4.41
N LYS A 82 14.85 3.00 4.38
CA LYS A 82 16.30 2.70 4.44
C LYS A 82 17.02 3.00 3.12
N ASN A 83 16.33 2.93 1.98
CA ASN A 83 16.93 3.08 0.66
C ASN A 83 16.02 3.92 -0.27
N PRO A 84 15.80 5.22 0.03
CA PRO A 84 14.94 6.04 -0.80
C PRO A 84 15.58 6.28 -2.17
N ARG A 85 14.77 6.21 -3.23
CA ARG A 85 15.23 6.46 -4.61
C ARG A 85 15.36 7.94 -4.95
N HIS A 86 14.72 8.81 -4.18
CA HIS A 86 14.88 10.25 -4.38
C HIS A 86 16.19 10.72 -3.76
N GLU A 87 16.85 11.68 -4.39
CA GLU A 87 17.95 12.40 -3.74
C GLU A 87 17.40 13.18 -2.54
N HIS A 88 18.20 13.38 -1.49
CA HIS A 88 17.81 14.13 -0.28
C HIS A 88 17.59 15.65 -0.54
N SER A 89 17.37 16.04 -1.80
CA SER A 89 17.09 17.40 -2.25
C SER A 89 15.58 17.72 -2.27
N HIS A 90 14.74 16.98 -1.54
CA HIS A 90 13.46 17.52 -1.10
C HIS A 90 13.69 18.33 0.17
N ASN A 91 14.11 19.57 -0.07
CA ASN A 91 14.01 20.66 0.89
C ASN A 91 12.69 20.58 1.65
N ILE A 92 12.80 20.74 2.96
CA ILE A 92 11.81 21.34 3.84
C ILE A 92 10.99 22.35 3.03
N ILE A 93 9.73 22.05 2.73
CA ILE A 93 8.81 23.04 2.20
C ILE A 93 7.96 23.51 3.36
N ALA A 94 8.29 24.73 3.79
CA ALA A 94 7.47 25.79 4.40
C ALA A 94 6.38 25.42 5.42
#